data_AF-A0A388JS97-F1
#
_entry.id   AF-A0A388JS97-F1
#
_cell.length_a   1.000
_cell.length_b   1.000
_cell.length_c   1.000
_cell.angle_alpha   90.00
_cell.angle_beta   90.00
_cell.angle_gamma   90.00
#
_symmetry.space_group_name_H-M   'P 1'
#
loop_
_entity.id
_entity.type
_entity.pdbx_description
1 polymer ?
#
loop_
_entity_poly.entity_id
_entity_poly.type
_entity_poly.pdbx_seq_one_letter_code
_entity_poly.pdbx_strand_id
1 'polypeptide(L)'
;MRQTLQRVETHRVEFENVWNNFVEKSAKDVDQHVQTYILVLDEHINKVFTPEVVEKIVKGAGGDGGDGGGDGDDDEKGKKKIEDLKGQPSQEPGQTNKIKLKLPWTYNGKKEESVLHWAAAIETYVYGQRIPYWDRVLMATSCMGGDAMSFAISLQKEAGCSSMVEYSQQTRVEDFLKLIRERFENKNLARRIEMLILSLPDRKWKSTSALKATMDELLQCPDHGLTPAQILNSFARALRIP
;
A
#
# COMPACT_ATOMS: atom_id res chain seq x y z
N MET A 1 -33.83 27.55 12.00
CA MET A 1 -32.38 27.74 12.25
C MET A 1 -31.91 27.18 13.60
N ARG A 2 -32.61 27.39 14.73
CA ARG A 2 -32.21 26.81 16.03
C ARG A 2 -32.37 25.28 16.12
N GLN A 3 -33.46 24.71 15.59
CA GLN A 3 -33.71 23.26 15.60
C GLN A 3 -32.71 22.46 14.76
N THR A 4 -32.26 23.04 13.63
CA THR A 4 -31.25 22.43 12.76
C THR A 4 -29.88 22.40 13.42
N LEU A 5 -29.51 23.45 14.18
CA LEU A 5 -28.26 23.48 14.95
C LEU A 5 -28.26 22.47 16.10
N GLN A 6 -29.37 22.36 16.84
CA GLN A 6 -29.49 21.36 17.91
C GLN A 6 -29.34 19.92 17.38
N ARG A 7 -29.96 19.63 16.24
CA ARG A 7 -29.89 18.30 15.63
C ARG A 7 -28.49 17.93 15.14
N VAL A 8 -27.73 18.90 14.62
CA VAL A 8 -26.31 18.69 14.25
C VAL A 8 -25.46 18.43 15.49
N GLU A 9 -25.69 19.17 16.58
CA GLU A 9 -24.97 18.95 17.84
C GLU A 9 -25.28 17.57 18.44
N THR A 10 -26.53 17.14 18.40
CA THR A 10 -26.93 15.79 18.85
C THR A 10 -26.24 14.70 18.03
N HIS A 11 -26.22 14.82 16.70
CA HIS A 11 -25.52 13.85 15.85
C HIS A 11 -24.01 13.84 16.06
N ARG A 12 -23.39 14.99 16.40
CA ARG A 12 -21.96 15.04 16.75
C ARG A 12 -21.69 14.24 18.02
N VAL A 13 -22.49 14.44 19.06
CA VAL A 13 -22.34 13.73 20.34
C VAL A 13 -22.61 12.22 20.17
N GLU A 14 -23.61 11.84 19.39
CA GLU A 14 -23.88 10.43 19.06
C GLU A 14 -22.70 9.79 18.34
N PHE A 15 -22.15 10.47 17.33
CA PHE A 15 -20.98 9.98 16.61
C PHE A 15 -19.75 9.84 17.52
N GLU A 16 -19.45 10.86 18.34
CA GLU A 16 -18.34 10.83 19.29
C GLU A 16 -18.46 9.64 20.26
N ASN A 17 -19.67 9.38 20.77
CA ASN A 17 -19.91 8.25 21.67
C ASN A 17 -19.74 6.89 20.99
N VAL A 18 -20.27 6.72 19.78
CA VAL A 18 -20.11 5.48 19.00
C VAL A 18 -18.64 5.25 18.65
N TRP A 19 -17.94 6.31 18.24
CA TRP A 19 -16.52 6.25 17.88
C TRP A 19 -15.65 5.90 19.09
N ASN A 20 -15.86 6.56 20.23
CA ASN A 20 -15.10 6.28 21.45
C ASN A 20 -15.31 4.84 21.94
N ASN A 21 -16.55 4.34 21.90
CA ASN A 21 -16.85 2.96 22.27
C ASN A 21 -16.18 1.95 21.32
N PHE A 22 -16.23 2.22 20.01
CA PHE A 22 -15.52 1.40 19.02
C PHE A 22 -14.01 1.37 19.29
N VAL A 23 -13.38 2.53 19.47
CA VAL A 23 -11.94 2.63 19.74
C VAL A 23 -11.55 1.88 21.01
N GLU A 24 -12.30 2.05 22.09
CA GLU A 24 -12.04 1.37 23.36
C GLU A 24 -12.16 -0.15 23.22
N LYS A 25 -13.20 -0.62 22.53
CA LYS A 25 -13.41 -2.06 22.30
C LYS A 25 -12.33 -2.67 21.41
N SER A 26 -11.97 -1.99 20.33
CA SER A 26 -10.90 -2.45 19.44
C SER A 26 -9.54 -2.45 20.13
N ALA A 27 -9.24 -1.45 20.96
CA ALA A 27 -8.00 -1.43 21.75
C ALA A 27 -7.91 -2.62 22.70
N LYS A 28 -9.00 -2.95 23.41
CA LYS A 28 -9.07 -4.12 24.31
C LYS A 28 -8.92 -5.44 23.55
N ASP A 29 -9.55 -5.57 22.39
CA ASP A 29 -9.47 -6.80 21.58
C ASP A 29 -8.04 -7.04 21.06
N VAL A 30 -7.37 -5.98 20.58
CA VAL A 30 -5.97 -6.04 20.16
C VAL A 30 -5.05 -6.38 21.34
N ASP A 31 -5.22 -5.72 22.49
CA ASP A 31 -4.42 -5.99 23.69
C ASP A 31 -4.60 -7.44 24.15
N GLN A 32 -5.84 -7.93 24.21
CA GLN A 32 -6.13 -9.32 24.58
C GLN A 32 -5.51 -10.32 23.59
N HIS A 33 -5.55 -10.02 22.30
CA HIS A 33 -4.91 -10.85 21.27
C HIS A 33 -3.39 -10.91 21.44
N VAL A 34 -2.75 -9.76 21.70
CA VAL A 34 -1.30 -9.68 21.96
C VAL A 34 -0.92 -10.45 23.22
N GLN A 35 -1.65 -10.26 24.33
CA GLN A 35 -1.42 -10.98 25.59
C GLN A 35 -1.54 -12.50 25.41
N THR A 36 -2.56 -12.95 24.67
CA THR A 36 -2.74 -14.37 24.37
C THR A 36 -1.56 -14.93 23.58
N TYR A 37 -1.08 -14.18 22.59
CA TYR A 37 0.07 -14.60 21.80
C TYR A 37 1.37 -14.66 22.62
N ILE A 38 1.58 -13.70 23.53
CA ILE A 38 2.70 -13.71 24.48
C ILE A 38 2.66 -14.96 25.37
N LEU A 39 1.49 -15.31 25.92
CA LEU A 39 1.34 -16.51 26.75
C LEU A 39 1.65 -17.80 25.99
N VAL A 40 1.17 -17.91 24.75
CA VAL A 40 1.46 -19.08 23.90
C VAL A 40 2.95 -19.17 23.58
N LEU A 41 3.60 -18.04 23.31
CA LEU A 41 5.05 -17.99 23.08
C LEU A 41 5.84 -18.39 24.33
N ASP A 42 5.47 -17.86 25.51
CA ASP A 42 6.12 -18.19 26.77
C ASP A 42 6.00 -19.68 27.10
N GLU A 43 4.81 -20.26 26.92
CA GLU A 43 4.60 -21.71 27.09
C GLU A 43 5.45 -22.51 26.10
N HIS A 44 5.54 -22.06 24.85
CA HIS A 44 6.34 -22.72 23.82
C HIS A 44 7.85 -22.66 24.15
N ILE A 45 8.34 -21.50 24.59
CA ILE A 45 9.74 -21.31 25.01
C ILE A 45 10.06 -22.22 26.19
N ASN A 46 9.19 -22.24 27.21
CA ASN A 46 9.38 -23.09 28.40
C ASN A 46 9.34 -24.59 28.08
N LYS A 47 8.59 -25.01 27.05
CA LYS A 47 8.57 -26.40 26.58
C LYS A 47 9.80 -26.78 25.75
N VAL A 48 10.28 -25.86 24.92
CA VAL A 48 11.39 -26.13 23.98
C VAL A 48 12.75 -26.01 24.68
N PHE A 49 12.91 -25.05 25.57
CA PHE A 49 14.15 -24.79 26.29
C PHE A 49 14.12 -25.39 27.70
N THR A 50 13.98 -26.72 27.78
CA THR A 50 14.13 -27.41 29.07
C THR A 50 15.58 -27.28 29.58
N PRO A 51 15.81 -27.41 30.89
CA PRO A 51 17.15 -27.30 31.47
C PRO A 51 18.19 -28.22 30.80
N GLU A 52 17.78 -29.41 30.33
CA GLU A 52 18.69 -30.33 29.63
C GLU A 52 19.09 -29.84 28.22
N VAL A 53 18.17 -29.17 27.51
CA VAL A 53 18.43 -28.59 26.18
C VAL A 53 19.36 -27.38 26.31
N VAL A 54 19.12 -26.53 27.31
CA VAL A 54 19.99 -25.38 27.61
C VAL A 54 21.39 -25.86 28.00
N GLU A 55 21.51 -26.90 28.84
CA GLU A 55 22.81 -27.46 29.24
C GLU A 55 23.60 -28.04 28.05
N LYS A 56 22.93 -28.69 27.09
CA LYS A 56 23.56 -29.18 25.85
C LYS A 56 24.08 -28.05 24.96
N ILE A 57 23.33 -26.97 24.82
CA ILE A 57 23.75 -25.80 24.02
C ILE A 57 24.96 -25.12 24.68
N VAL A 58 24.94 -24.96 26.00
CA VAL A 58 26.05 -24.35 26.76
C VAL A 58 27.31 -25.21 26.71
N LYS A 59 27.17 -26.55 26.70
CA LYS A 59 28.32 -27.48 26.58
C LYS A 59 28.86 -27.64 25.15
N GLY A 60 28.10 -27.27 24.12
CA GLY A 60 28.45 -27.49 22.72
C GLY A 60 29.34 -26.41 22.07
N ALA A 61 29.71 -25.35 22.79
CA ALA A 61 30.44 -24.21 22.23
C ALA A 61 31.98 -24.30 22.33
N GLY A 62 32.57 -25.50 22.40
CA GLY A 62 34.02 -25.69 22.49
C GLY A 62 34.55 -26.84 21.63
N GLY A 63 35.42 -26.51 20.66
CA GLY A 63 36.24 -27.45 19.88
C GLY A 63 36.19 -27.11 18.37
N ASP A 64 37.14 -26.35 17.81
CA ASP A 64 38.53 -26.69 17.45
C ASP A 64 38.63 -27.29 16.02
N GLY A 65 39.62 -26.80 15.27
CA GLY A 65 39.71 -26.87 13.81
C GLY A 65 40.13 -28.23 13.23
N GLY A 66 40.10 -28.31 11.91
CA GLY A 66 40.60 -29.49 11.18
C GLY A 66 40.29 -29.47 9.70
N ASP A 67 41.26 -28.97 8.94
CA ASP A 67 41.40 -29.03 7.48
C ASP A 67 41.54 -30.49 6.99
N GLY A 68 41.08 -30.81 5.78
CA GLY A 68 41.27 -32.14 5.19
C GLY A 68 40.40 -32.44 3.98
N GLY A 69 40.92 -32.15 2.79
CA GLY A 69 40.33 -32.55 1.51
C GLY A 69 40.41 -34.06 1.22
N GLY A 70 39.62 -34.50 0.25
CA GLY A 70 39.66 -35.85 -0.31
C GLY A 70 38.54 -36.05 -1.33
N ASP A 71 38.91 -36.06 -2.61
CA ASP A 71 38.09 -36.46 -3.76
C ASP A 71 37.57 -37.89 -3.63
N GLY A 72 36.40 -38.14 -4.20
CA GLY A 72 35.84 -39.48 -4.39
C GLY A 72 34.46 -39.43 -5.03
N ASP A 73 34.42 -39.50 -6.35
CA ASP A 73 33.24 -39.89 -7.15
C ASP A 73 32.75 -41.28 -6.72
N ASP A 74 31.44 -41.45 -6.61
CA ASP A 74 30.74 -42.65 -7.09
C ASP A 74 29.20 -42.42 -7.10
N ASP A 75 28.64 -42.54 -8.30
CA ASP A 75 27.22 -42.58 -8.60
C ASP A 75 26.60 -43.91 -8.14
N GLU A 76 25.59 -43.91 -7.26
CA GLU A 76 24.59 -44.98 -7.30
C GLU A 76 23.17 -44.55 -6.92
N LYS A 77 22.27 -44.94 -7.83
CA LYS A 77 20.89 -44.52 -8.01
C LYS A 77 19.96 -45.48 -7.26
N GLY A 78 19.56 -45.15 -6.03
CA GLY A 78 18.59 -45.92 -5.25
C GLY A 78 17.20 -45.28 -5.18
N LYS A 79 16.30 -45.61 -6.12
CA LYS A 79 14.86 -45.35 -5.96
C LYS A 79 14.28 -46.28 -4.89
N LYS A 80 13.74 -45.73 -3.79
CA LYS A 80 12.70 -46.39 -2.98
C LYS A 80 11.58 -45.41 -2.67
N LYS A 81 10.39 -45.78 -3.12
CA LYS A 81 9.11 -45.10 -2.94
C LYS A 81 8.22 -46.07 -2.15
N ILE A 82 7.90 -45.77 -0.89
CA ILE A 82 6.83 -46.34 -0.05
C ILE A 82 6.45 -45.22 0.93
N GLU A 83 5.46 -44.39 0.59
CA GLU A 83 4.05 -44.47 1.03
C GLU A 83 3.79 -43.99 2.48
N ASP A 84 3.25 -42.78 2.53
CA ASP A 84 2.11 -42.31 3.33
C ASP A 84 2.03 -42.61 4.83
N LEU A 85 2.43 -41.60 5.64
CA LEU A 85 1.80 -41.31 6.92
C LEU A 85 1.42 -39.83 6.98
N LYS A 86 0.10 -39.63 7.11
CA LYS A 86 -0.66 -38.40 7.00
C LYS A 86 -0.54 -37.56 8.29
N GLY A 87 -0.20 -36.29 8.14
CA GLY A 87 -0.69 -35.22 9.03
C GLY A 87 0.35 -34.45 9.86
N GLN A 88 0.91 -33.37 9.30
CA GLN A 88 1.20 -32.10 9.99
C GLN A 88 1.78 -31.07 8.99
N PRO A 89 1.37 -29.78 9.04
CA PRO A 89 1.87 -28.77 8.12
C PRO A 89 3.29 -28.36 8.52
N SER A 90 4.28 -28.73 7.69
CA SER A 90 5.65 -28.26 7.81
C SER A 90 5.72 -26.77 7.48
N GLN A 91 6.02 -25.92 8.46
CA GLN A 91 6.44 -24.53 8.24
C GLN A 91 7.96 -24.47 8.29
N GLU A 92 8.57 -24.12 7.16
CA GLU A 92 10.00 -23.84 7.03
C GLU A 92 10.42 -22.65 7.94
N PRO A 93 11.64 -22.68 8.53
CA PRO A 93 12.15 -21.60 9.35
C PRO A 93 12.63 -20.46 8.46
N GLY A 94 11.78 -19.46 8.26
CA GLY A 94 12.14 -18.28 7.47
C GLY A 94 11.01 -17.31 7.15
N GLN A 95 9.83 -17.44 7.76
CA GLN A 95 8.78 -16.44 7.58
C GLN A 95 9.07 -15.23 8.47
N THR A 96 9.90 -14.32 7.96
CA THR A 96 9.63 -12.90 8.20
C THR A 96 8.20 -12.67 7.77
N ASN A 97 7.33 -12.26 8.69
CA ASN A 97 6.01 -11.72 8.34
C ASN A 97 6.24 -10.41 7.59
N LYS A 98 6.71 -10.51 6.34
CA LYS A 98 6.58 -9.45 5.35
C LYS A 98 5.08 -9.28 5.24
N ILE A 99 4.56 -8.27 5.94
CA ILE A 99 3.23 -7.77 5.70
C ILE A 99 3.19 -7.54 4.20
N LYS A 100 2.52 -8.44 3.49
CA LYS A 100 2.36 -8.36 2.05
C LYS A 100 1.29 -7.29 1.87
N LEU A 101 1.69 -6.04 2.03
CA LEU A 101 0.91 -4.88 1.68
C LEU A 101 0.62 -5.04 0.19
N LYS A 102 -0.56 -5.58 -0.12
CA LYS A 102 -1.19 -5.37 -1.42
C LYS A 102 -1.51 -3.88 -1.43
N LEU A 103 -0.54 -3.04 -1.80
CA LEU A 103 -0.78 -1.63 -2.05
C LEU A 103 -1.54 -1.57 -3.37
N PRO A 104 -2.84 -1.22 -3.40
CA PRO A 104 -3.58 -1.09 -4.65
C PRO A 104 -3.22 0.21 -5.40
N TRP A 105 -2.23 0.97 -4.91
CA TRP A 105 -1.97 2.35 -5.30
C TRP A 105 -0.59 2.57 -5.93
N THR A 106 -0.03 1.58 -6.61
CA THR A 106 1.22 1.80 -7.38
C THR A 106 0.99 2.86 -8.45
N TYR A 107 1.69 3.99 -8.33
CA TYR A 107 1.68 5.06 -9.31
C TYR A 107 2.77 4.84 -10.35
N ASN A 108 2.41 4.74 -11.62
CA ASN A 108 3.33 4.44 -12.71
C ASN A 108 3.74 5.69 -13.50
N GLY A 109 3.09 6.82 -13.27
CA GLY A 109 3.33 8.05 -14.03
C GLY A 109 2.58 8.11 -15.35
N LYS A 110 1.53 7.30 -15.52
CA LYS A 110 0.73 7.29 -16.75
C LYS A 110 -0.15 8.54 -16.83
N LYS A 111 -0.49 8.97 -18.06
CA LYS A 111 -1.26 10.21 -18.29
C LYS A 111 -2.70 10.14 -17.77
N GLU A 112 -3.23 8.93 -17.63
CA GLU A 112 -4.56 8.64 -17.14
C GLU A 112 -4.59 8.57 -15.59
N GLU A 113 -3.43 8.38 -14.94
CA GLU A 113 -3.33 8.32 -13.48
C GLU A 113 -3.23 9.75 -12.90
N SER A 114 -4.10 10.08 -11.95
CA SER A 114 -4.07 11.38 -11.27
C SER A 114 -2.94 11.44 -10.22
N VAL A 115 -1.87 12.19 -10.52
CA VAL A 115 -0.78 12.47 -9.59
C VAL A 115 -1.26 13.17 -8.31
N LEU A 116 -2.30 14.00 -8.42
CA LEU A 116 -2.88 14.73 -7.29
C LEU A 116 -3.58 13.79 -6.31
N HIS A 117 -4.39 12.86 -6.82
CA HIS A 117 -5.03 11.83 -5.99
C HIS A 117 -4.00 10.93 -5.32
N TRP A 118 -2.98 10.50 -6.05
CA TRP A 118 -1.92 9.69 -5.48
C TRP A 118 -1.17 10.44 -4.37
N ALA A 119 -0.78 11.70 -4.62
CA ALA A 119 -0.06 12.50 -3.63
C ALA A 119 -0.90 12.74 -2.35
N ALA A 120 -2.21 13.02 -2.50
CA ALA A 120 -3.13 13.16 -1.36
C ALA A 120 -3.29 11.85 -0.58
N ALA A 121 -3.33 10.70 -1.27
CA ALA A 121 -3.37 9.39 -0.64
C ALA A 121 -2.08 9.11 0.15
N ILE A 122 -0.91 9.45 -0.41
CA ILE A 122 0.38 9.34 0.29
C ILE A 122 0.41 10.23 1.53
N GLU A 123 0.03 11.51 1.42
CA GLU A 123 -0.01 12.46 2.54
C GLU A 123 -0.92 11.97 3.67
N THR A 124 -2.11 11.47 3.31
CA THR A 124 -3.07 10.91 4.27
C THR A 124 -2.50 9.65 4.94
N TYR A 125 -1.86 8.78 4.17
CA TYR A 125 -1.31 7.53 4.67
C TYR A 125 -0.10 7.76 5.59
N VAL A 126 0.87 8.61 5.21
CA VAL A 126 2.02 8.93 6.07
C VAL A 126 1.57 9.55 7.40
N TYR A 127 0.52 10.38 7.36
CA TYR A 127 -0.05 10.98 8.57
C TYR A 127 -0.75 9.94 9.43
N GLY A 128 -1.64 9.12 8.84
CA GLY A 128 -2.42 8.11 9.54
C GLY A 128 -1.55 7.01 10.16
N GLN A 129 -0.52 6.56 9.45
CA GLN A 129 0.42 5.53 9.91
C GLN A 129 1.54 6.08 10.80
N ARG A 130 1.55 7.38 11.10
CA ARG A 130 2.59 8.05 11.92
C ARG A 130 4.00 7.77 11.41
N ILE A 131 4.18 7.76 10.09
CA ILE A 131 5.49 7.48 9.48
C ILE A 131 6.47 8.60 9.86
N PRO A 132 7.65 8.26 10.42
CA PRO A 132 8.68 9.24 10.76
C PRO A 132 9.06 10.07 9.53
N TYR A 133 9.32 11.36 9.74
CA TYR A 133 9.52 12.31 8.65
C TYR A 133 10.60 11.85 7.64
N TRP A 134 11.70 11.26 8.13
CA TRP A 134 12.83 10.77 7.32
C TRP A 134 12.54 9.51 6.49
N ASP A 135 11.42 8.80 6.73
CA ASP A 135 11.04 7.59 5.98
C ASP A 135 9.86 7.82 5.03
N ARG A 136 9.29 9.04 4.99
CA ARG A 136 8.09 9.33 4.21
C ARG A 136 8.32 9.26 2.70
N VAL A 137 9.46 9.74 2.22
CA VAL A 137 9.84 9.66 0.80
C VAL A 137 10.13 8.21 0.41
N LEU A 138 10.81 7.45 1.29
CA LEU A 138 11.02 6.02 1.09
C LEU A 138 9.69 5.26 0.98
N MET A 139 8.72 5.58 1.83
CA MET A 139 7.38 5.00 1.72
C MET A 139 6.71 5.40 0.40
N ALA A 140 6.70 6.69 0.05
CA ALA A 140 6.10 7.15 -1.20
C ALA A 140 6.69 6.44 -2.42
N THR A 141 8.02 6.29 -2.47
CA THR A 141 8.74 5.66 -3.59
C THR A 141 8.53 4.15 -3.65
N SER A 142 8.28 3.47 -2.52
CA SER A 142 7.85 2.07 -2.51
C SER A 142 6.49 1.84 -3.19
N CYS A 143 5.71 2.91 -3.35
CA CYS A 143 4.42 2.93 -4.04
C CYS A 143 4.53 3.41 -5.49
N MET A 144 5.73 3.48 -6.07
CA MET A 144 5.96 3.95 -7.43
C MET A 144 6.46 2.82 -8.33
N GLY A 145 6.05 2.87 -9.60
CA GLY A 145 6.51 1.99 -10.67
C GLY A 145 6.82 2.76 -11.94
N GLY A 146 7.30 2.07 -12.97
CA GLY A 146 7.45 2.62 -14.32
C GLY A 146 8.23 3.93 -14.41
N ASP A 147 7.65 4.90 -15.13
CA ASP A 147 8.26 6.22 -15.38
C ASP A 147 8.38 7.03 -14.08
N ALA A 148 7.41 6.88 -13.17
CA ALA A 148 7.42 7.55 -11.88
C ALA A 148 8.63 7.11 -11.03
N MET A 149 8.85 5.80 -10.89
CA MET A 149 10.02 5.30 -10.14
C MET A 149 11.35 5.67 -10.82
N SER A 150 11.39 5.62 -12.16
CA SER A 150 12.58 6.03 -12.92
C SER A 150 12.94 7.49 -12.65
N PHE A 151 11.94 8.38 -12.61
CA PHE A 151 12.14 9.78 -12.25
C PHE A 151 12.60 9.97 -10.79
N ALA A 152 12.04 9.22 -9.83
CA ALA A 152 12.48 9.26 -8.45
C ALA A 152 13.97 8.85 -8.28
N ILE A 153 14.41 7.82 -9.03
CA ILE A 153 15.82 7.42 -9.07
C ILE A 153 16.69 8.53 -9.67
N SER A 154 16.21 9.24 -10.70
CA SER A 154 16.93 10.39 -11.25
C SER A 154 17.11 11.50 -10.21
N LEU A 155 16.06 11.84 -9.45
CA LEU A 155 16.15 12.84 -8.37
C LEU A 155 17.14 12.41 -7.28
N GLN A 156 17.12 11.13 -6.89
CA GLN A 156 18.08 10.56 -5.93
C GLN A 156 19.53 10.67 -6.41
N LYS A 157 19.78 10.40 -7.70
CA LYS A 157 21.11 10.54 -8.31
C LYS A 157 21.55 12.00 -8.41
N GLU A 158 20.64 12.91 -8.75
CA GLU A 158 20.92 14.35 -8.83
C GLU A 158 21.28 14.93 -7.45
N ALA A 159 20.65 14.42 -6.40
CA ALA A 159 20.99 14.75 -5.01
C ALA A 159 22.32 14.13 -4.52
N GLY A 160 23.03 13.36 -5.35
CA GLY A 160 24.30 12.72 -4.98
C GLY A 160 24.16 11.59 -3.95
N CYS A 161 22.94 11.13 -3.67
CA CYS A 161 22.69 10.08 -2.70
C CYS A 161 23.03 8.71 -3.30
N SER A 162 23.53 7.78 -2.48
CA SER A 162 23.86 6.41 -2.88
C SER A 162 22.63 5.49 -2.94
N SER A 163 21.56 5.83 -2.20
CA SER A 163 20.34 5.03 -2.09
C SER A 163 19.10 5.90 -1.89
N MET A 164 17.92 5.31 -2.14
CA MET A 164 16.64 5.96 -1.83
C MET A 164 16.43 6.20 -0.32
N VAL A 165 17.07 5.40 0.53
CA VAL A 165 17.01 5.59 2.00
C VAL A 165 17.73 6.88 2.37
N GLU A 166 18.94 7.08 1.86
CA GLU A 166 19.71 8.30 2.08
C GLU A 166 18.99 9.54 1.53
N TYR A 167 18.45 9.42 0.31
CA TYR A 167 17.65 10.50 -0.29
C TYR A 167 16.42 10.86 0.55
N SER A 168 15.74 9.86 1.13
CA SER A 168 14.58 10.07 1.98
C SER A 168 14.90 10.80 3.29
N GLN A 169 16.07 10.53 3.88
CA GLN A 169 16.50 11.21 5.10
C GLN A 169 16.80 12.70 4.88
N GLN A 170 17.18 13.08 3.65
CA GLN A 170 17.56 14.44 3.27
C GLN A 170 16.42 15.25 2.63
N THR A 171 15.34 14.59 2.21
CA THR A 171 14.27 15.22 1.42
C THR A 171 12.96 15.24 2.17
N ARG A 172 12.32 16.42 2.23
CA ARG A 172 10.96 16.52 2.76
C ARG A 172 9.97 15.85 1.82
N VAL A 173 8.98 15.15 2.37
CA VAL A 173 7.91 14.56 1.55
C VAL A 173 7.15 15.63 0.76
N GLU A 174 6.99 16.83 1.31
CA GLU A 174 6.33 17.94 0.61
C GLU A 174 7.10 18.39 -0.63
N ASP A 175 8.42 18.51 -0.52
CA ASP A 175 9.30 18.90 -1.64
C ASP A 175 9.37 17.80 -2.70
N PHE A 176 9.45 16.54 -2.26
CA PHE A 176 9.40 15.39 -3.15
C PHE A 176 8.09 15.35 -3.95
N LEU A 177 6.93 15.43 -3.26
CA LEU A 177 5.62 15.40 -3.92
C LEU A 177 5.42 16.59 -4.87
N LYS A 178 5.98 17.76 -4.54
CA LYS A 178 5.99 18.91 -5.44
C LYS A 178 6.72 18.60 -6.76
N LEU A 179 7.91 18.01 -6.70
CA LEU A 179 8.68 17.62 -7.90
C LEU A 179 7.94 16.57 -8.73
N ILE A 180 7.29 15.60 -8.08
CA ILE A 180 6.47 14.59 -8.79
C ILE A 180 5.28 15.26 -9.49
N ARG A 181 4.58 16.18 -8.83
CA ARG A 181 3.49 16.96 -9.45
C ARG A 181 4.01 17.78 -10.63
N GLU A 182 5.10 18.54 -10.48
CA GLU A 182 5.66 19.34 -11.58
C GLU A 182 6.03 18.51 -12.82
N ARG A 183 6.48 17.27 -12.62
CA ARG A 183 6.85 16.36 -13.71
C ARG A 183 5.65 15.72 -14.41
N PHE A 184 4.65 15.26 -13.64
CA PHE A 184 3.58 14.40 -14.16
C PHE A 184 2.21 15.07 -14.22
N GLU A 185 2.03 16.22 -13.59
CA GLU A 185 0.79 16.98 -13.66
C GLU A 185 0.60 17.51 -15.08
N ASN A 186 -0.39 16.94 -15.77
CA ASN A 186 -0.79 17.46 -17.05
C ASN A 186 -1.70 18.68 -16.82
N LYS A 187 -1.10 19.87 -16.84
CA LYS A 187 -1.79 21.18 -16.69
C LYS A 187 -2.91 21.41 -17.72
N ASN A 188 -2.91 20.67 -18.82
CA ASN A 188 -3.95 20.72 -19.84
C ASN A 188 -5.03 19.63 -19.67
N LEU A 189 -4.88 18.71 -18.71
CA LEU A 189 -5.80 17.59 -18.53
C LEU A 189 -7.21 18.07 -18.18
N ALA A 190 -7.33 18.98 -17.22
CA ALA A 190 -8.59 19.61 -16.85
C ALA A 190 -9.32 20.19 -18.07
N ARG A 191 -8.65 21.06 -18.83
CA ARG A 191 -9.18 21.66 -20.07
C ARG A 191 -9.52 20.60 -21.12
N ARG A 192 -8.71 19.54 -21.25
CA ARG A 192 -8.96 18.47 -22.21
C ARG A 192 -10.18 17.65 -21.81
N ILE A 193 -10.33 17.32 -20.53
CA ILE A 193 -11.49 16.60 -20.00
C ILE A 193 -12.75 17.46 -20.11
N GLU A 194 -12.65 18.75 -19.81
CA GLU A 194 -13.72 19.72 -20.06
C GLU A 194 -14.19 19.66 -21.52
N MET A 195 -13.26 19.81 -22.47
CA MET A 195 -13.57 19.69 -23.91
C MET A 195 -14.16 18.32 -24.28
N LEU A 196 -13.67 17.23 -23.70
CA LEU A 196 -14.17 15.87 -23.97
C LEU A 196 -15.59 15.68 -23.43
N ILE A 197 -15.89 16.18 -22.24
CA ILE A 197 -17.23 16.14 -21.64
C ILE A 197 -18.20 17.00 -22.44
N LEU A 198 -17.78 18.21 -22.85
CA LEU A 198 -18.63 19.10 -23.64
C LEU A 198 -18.88 18.59 -25.07
N SER A 199 -17.97 17.78 -25.63
CA SER A 199 -18.10 17.17 -26.96
C SER A 199 -18.76 15.78 -26.97
N LEU A 200 -19.20 15.26 -25.81
CA LEU A 200 -19.96 13.99 -25.76
C LEU A 200 -21.20 13.98 -26.68
N PRO A 201 -21.98 15.08 -26.80
CA PRO A 201 -23.14 15.13 -27.69
C PRO A 201 -22.79 14.99 -29.18
N ASP A 202 -21.57 15.36 -29.58
CA ASP A 202 -21.14 15.36 -30.98
C ASP A 202 -20.63 13.98 -31.44
N ARG A 203 -20.46 13.05 -30.49
CA ARG A 203 -19.96 11.69 -30.75
C ARG A 203 -21.11 10.72 -30.98
N LYS A 204 -20.91 9.78 -31.90
CA LYS A 204 -21.80 8.62 -32.08
C LYS A 204 -21.40 7.52 -31.09
N TRP A 205 -22.33 7.15 -30.21
CA TRP A 205 -22.11 6.12 -29.20
C TRP A 205 -22.64 4.77 -29.66
N LYS A 206 -21.85 3.70 -29.49
CA LYS A 206 -22.26 2.33 -29.83
C LYS A 206 -23.36 1.79 -28.90
N SER A 207 -23.41 2.27 -27.66
CA SER A 207 -24.39 1.90 -26.64
C SER A 207 -24.40 2.91 -25.50
N THR A 208 -25.46 2.88 -24.69
CA THR A 208 -25.54 3.61 -23.41
C THR A 208 -24.45 3.20 -22.43
N SER A 209 -24.06 1.91 -22.42
CA SER A 209 -22.99 1.41 -21.56
C SER A 209 -21.62 1.97 -21.92
N ALA A 210 -21.32 2.12 -23.23
CA ALA A 210 -20.07 2.72 -23.69
C ALA A 210 -20.00 4.22 -23.32
N LEU A 211 -21.11 4.95 -23.50
CA LEU A 211 -21.20 6.35 -23.08
C LEU A 211 -21.00 6.51 -21.56
N LYS A 212 -21.65 5.65 -20.75
CA LYS A 212 -21.47 5.65 -19.29
C LYS A 212 -20.03 5.37 -18.91
N ALA A 213 -19.41 4.32 -19.46
CA ALA A 213 -18.03 3.97 -19.14
C ALA A 213 -17.05 5.11 -19.46
N THR A 214 -17.21 5.77 -20.61
CA THR A 214 -16.39 6.95 -20.94
C THR A 214 -16.66 8.13 -20.01
N MET A 215 -17.91 8.35 -19.60
CA MET A 215 -18.22 9.40 -18.62
C MET A 215 -17.58 9.10 -17.26
N ASP A 216 -17.69 7.87 -16.76
CA ASP A 216 -17.10 7.44 -15.49
C ASP A 216 -15.57 7.61 -15.51
N GLU A 217 -14.90 7.34 -16.63
CA GLU A 217 -13.47 7.58 -16.82
C GLU A 217 -13.11 9.07 -16.78
N LEU A 218 -13.87 9.92 -17.49
CA LEU A 218 -13.62 11.37 -17.54
C LEU A 218 -13.83 12.04 -16.16
N LEU A 219 -14.78 11.53 -15.36
CA LEU A 219 -15.08 12.04 -14.03
C LEU A 219 -14.08 11.61 -12.94
N GLN A 220 -13.10 10.74 -13.25
CA GLN A 220 -12.01 10.44 -12.32
C GLN A 220 -11.06 11.63 -12.09
N CYS A 221 -11.12 12.65 -12.94
CA CYS A 221 -10.40 13.90 -12.73
C CYS A 221 -11.32 14.93 -12.05
N PRO A 222 -11.09 15.28 -10.77
CA PRO A 222 -11.98 16.17 -10.02
C PRO A 222 -11.86 17.63 -10.49
N ASP A 223 -10.73 18.01 -11.10
CA ASP A 223 -10.40 19.41 -11.41
C ASP A 223 -10.79 19.83 -12.83
N HIS A 224 -11.82 19.22 -13.41
CA HIS A 224 -12.27 19.52 -14.79
C HIS A 224 -13.04 20.85 -14.94
N GLY A 225 -13.27 21.61 -13.85
CA GLY A 225 -13.90 22.95 -13.88
C GLY A 225 -15.40 22.98 -14.20
N LEU A 226 -15.98 21.89 -14.71
CA LEU A 226 -17.41 21.77 -15.00
C LEU A 226 -18.29 21.61 -13.74
N THR A 227 -19.44 22.28 -13.76
CA THR A 227 -20.52 22.08 -12.79
C THR A 227 -21.24 20.75 -13.02
N PRO A 228 -21.85 20.15 -11.99
CA PRO A 228 -22.68 18.94 -12.15
C PRO A 228 -23.77 19.10 -13.22
N ALA A 229 -24.36 20.30 -13.34
CA ALA A 229 -25.38 20.59 -14.34
C ALA A 229 -24.84 20.54 -15.78
N GLN A 230 -23.64 21.05 -16.04
CA GLN A 230 -23.01 20.98 -17.36
C GLN A 230 -22.72 19.53 -17.77
N ILE A 231 -22.20 18.73 -16.84
CA ILE A 231 -21.92 17.29 -17.07
C ILE A 231 -23.21 16.56 -17.41
N LEU A 232 -24.26 16.73 -16.60
CA LEU A 232 -25.56 16.08 -16.80
C LEU A 232 -26.20 16.49 -18.13
N ASN A 233 -26.10 17.78 -18.50
CA ASN A 233 -26.62 18.28 -19.77
C ASN A 233 -25.89 17.66 -20.98
N SER A 234 -24.55 17.59 -20.94
CA SER A 234 -23.78 16.91 -21.98
C SER A 234 -24.15 15.44 -22.12
N PHE A 235 -24.29 14.73 -21.00
CA PHE A 235 -24.70 13.32 -20.99
C PHE A 235 -26.11 13.13 -21.57
N ALA A 236 -27.07 13.93 -21.14
CA ALA A 236 -28.46 13.86 -21.60
C ALA A 236 -28.57 14.13 -23.12
N ARG A 237 -27.76 15.04 -23.65
CA ARG A 237 -27.69 15.30 -25.09
C ARG A 237 -27.02 14.17 -25.86
N ALA A 238 -25.99 13.53 -25.30
CA ALA A 238 -25.34 12.36 -25.88
C ALA A 238 -26.21 11.09 -25.86
N LEU A 239 -27.14 10.99 -24.89
CA LEU A 239 -28.13 9.92 -24.78
C LEU A 239 -29.27 10.01 -25.78
N ARG A 240 -29.45 11.14 -26.47
CA ARG A 240 -30.38 11.25 -27.60
C ARG A 240 -29.82 10.47 -28.79
N ILE A 241 -29.89 9.16 -28.67
CA ILE A 241 -29.63 8.19 -29.74
C ILE A 241 -30.74 8.43 -30.79
N PRO A 242 -30.41 8.73 -32.06
CA PRO A 242 -31.39 8.72 -33.13
C PRO A 242 -31.92 7.29 -33.39
#